data_AF-R9T9V0-F1
#
_entry.id   AF-R9T9V0-F1
#
_cell.length_a   1.000
_cell.length_b   1.000
_cell.length_c   1.000
_cell.angle_alpha   90.00
_cell.angle_beta   90.00
_cell.angle_gamma   90.00
#
_symmetry.space_group_name_H-M   'P 1'
#
loop_
_entity.id
_entity.type
_entity.pdbx_description
1 polymer ?
#
loop_
_entity_poly.entity_id
_entity_poly.type
_entity_poly.pdbx_seq_one_letter_code
_entity_poly.pdbx_strand_id
1 'polypeptide(L)'
;EAPDYGHETTSEAMSYIVWVAAMHDVLAKQGVISGSDDLSKAWKTLEAIIPGWSEASGLNKDYEFDTIWTQSRLKADIANEEDLPSSYPAKQTGGEAVNPMYETFKAAYGKDNGYYLMHWLADVDDWYGFGGGTAGAGTGKFTFINTFQRGEQESCFETVPHPCIEELKYGNKETGIKGIFNGSNVPEQYAFTNAPDAEDRAIQAVYFANRYGVNTGDISALAGKMGDQCRNDMFDKYYKKIGCQTISGDSDGMSSQHFLMAWYTSWGGALDTNYGGHYDWAWQIGCSHSHQFYQNPLAAYGLIYDSKINAGMTAEGATDDYKKSLQRQIEMYQWLQSVDGPFAGGCTNSYRGRYEKYPDGYPTFYDMVYVPHPVYADPGSNHWIG
;
A
#
# COMPACT_ATOMS: atom_id res chain seq x y z
N GLU A 1 13.12 11.69 -6.24
CA GLU A 1 12.29 12.53 -5.34
C GLU A 1 11.37 11.68 -4.48
N ALA A 2 10.69 10.71 -5.08
CA ALA A 2 10.22 9.48 -4.44
C ALA A 2 10.48 8.30 -5.41
N PRO A 3 10.02 8.35 -6.68
CA PRO A 3 10.69 7.66 -7.78
C PRO A 3 12.11 8.25 -7.96
N ASP A 4 13.03 7.45 -8.48
CA ASP A 4 14.42 7.81 -8.74
C ASP A 4 14.73 7.98 -10.24
N TYR A 5 13.79 7.61 -11.11
CA TYR A 5 13.88 7.81 -12.55
C TYR A 5 12.56 8.31 -13.17
N GLY A 6 12.66 9.24 -14.12
CA GLY A 6 11.50 10.02 -14.59
C GLY A 6 10.51 9.28 -15.50
N HIS A 7 10.85 8.10 -16.04
CA HIS A 7 9.91 7.22 -16.73
C HIS A 7 9.50 6.01 -15.87
N GLU A 8 9.75 6.09 -14.57
CA GLU A 8 8.93 5.33 -13.63
C GLU A 8 7.52 5.95 -13.58
N THR A 9 6.58 5.18 -13.05
CA THR A 9 5.25 5.66 -12.71
C THR A 9 4.85 5.14 -11.35
N THR A 10 3.83 5.76 -10.75
CA THR A 10 3.38 5.44 -9.41
C THR A 10 1.88 5.22 -9.36
N SER A 11 1.41 4.54 -8.31
CA SER A 11 -0.03 4.51 -8.00
C SER A 11 -0.59 5.92 -7.84
N GLU A 12 0.21 6.85 -7.29
CA GLU A 12 -0.11 8.28 -7.24
C GLU A 12 -0.41 8.83 -8.64
N ALA A 13 0.50 8.68 -9.61
CA ALA A 13 0.30 9.14 -10.97
C ALA A 13 -0.96 8.53 -11.61
N MET A 14 -1.20 7.23 -11.40
CA MET A 14 -2.40 6.54 -11.87
C MET A 14 -3.68 7.11 -11.25
N SER A 15 -3.66 7.41 -9.95
CA SER A 15 -4.80 8.04 -9.26
C SER A 15 -5.09 9.46 -9.76
N TYR A 16 -4.05 10.23 -10.13
CA TYR A 16 -4.23 11.54 -10.77
C TYR A 16 -4.79 11.44 -12.18
N ILE A 17 -4.40 10.41 -12.96
CA ILE A 17 -5.00 10.15 -14.29
C ILE A 17 -6.51 9.92 -14.14
N VAL A 18 -6.93 9.11 -13.15
CA VAL A 18 -8.35 8.91 -12.83
C VAL A 18 -9.03 10.21 -12.40
N TRP A 19 -8.37 11.02 -11.57
CA TRP A 19 -8.95 12.28 -11.11
C TRP A 19 -9.15 13.31 -12.22
N VAL A 20 -8.16 13.47 -13.10
CA VAL A 20 -8.25 14.36 -14.27
C VAL A 20 -9.37 13.90 -15.21
N ALA A 21 -9.47 12.58 -15.45
CA ALA A 21 -10.55 12.03 -16.28
C ALA A 21 -11.94 12.21 -15.65
N ALA A 22 -12.07 12.04 -14.34
CA ALA A 22 -13.31 12.35 -13.62
C ALA A 22 -13.70 13.82 -13.75
N MET A 23 -12.75 14.75 -13.60
CA MET A 23 -13.02 16.18 -13.80
C MET A 23 -13.44 16.50 -15.24
N HIS A 24 -12.75 15.92 -16.22
CA HIS A 24 -13.09 16.07 -17.63
C HIS A 24 -14.53 15.60 -17.91
N ASP A 25 -14.88 14.39 -17.48
CA ASP A 25 -16.21 13.84 -17.70
C ASP A 25 -17.31 14.63 -16.98
N VAL A 26 -17.00 15.21 -15.80
CA VAL A 26 -17.92 16.13 -15.10
C VAL A 26 -18.13 17.42 -15.90
N LEU A 27 -17.07 18.05 -16.42
CA LEU A 27 -17.18 19.26 -17.24
C LEU A 27 -17.95 18.99 -18.53
N ALA A 28 -17.72 17.84 -19.16
CA ALA A 28 -18.47 17.40 -20.33
C ALA A 28 -19.95 17.15 -20.01
N LYS A 29 -20.24 16.49 -18.88
CA LYS A 29 -21.62 16.26 -18.40
C LYS A 29 -22.37 17.57 -18.15
N GLN A 30 -21.67 18.61 -17.71
CA GLN A 30 -22.21 19.96 -17.50
C GLN A 30 -22.30 20.80 -18.78
N GLY A 31 -21.82 20.29 -19.92
CA GLY A 31 -21.82 21.01 -21.20
C GLY A 31 -20.81 22.16 -21.27
N VAL A 32 -19.82 22.21 -20.38
CA VAL A 32 -18.73 23.20 -20.39
C VAL A 32 -17.72 22.90 -21.49
N ILE A 33 -17.47 21.61 -21.73
CA ILE A 33 -16.58 21.11 -22.80
C ILE A 33 -17.28 19.98 -23.57
N SER A 34 -16.71 19.59 -24.72
CA SER A 34 -17.11 18.39 -25.46
C SER A 34 -16.28 17.18 -25.04
N GLY A 35 -16.88 15.98 -25.06
CA GLY A 35 -16.22 14.72 -24.73
C GLY A 35 -17.11 13.86 -23.82
N SER A 36 -16.68 12.64 -23.52
CA SER A 36 -17.26 11.77 -22.48
C SER A 36 -16.47 10.46 -22.40
N ASP A 37 -16.56 9.77 -21.26
CA ASP A 37 -16.09 8.38 -21.08
C ASP A 37 -14.56 8.23 -20.99
N ASP A 38 -13.86 9.29 -20.57
CA ASP A 38 -12.42 9.20 -20.32
C ASP A 38 -12.13 8.55 -18.96
N LEU A 39 -13.05 8.61 -18.00
CA LEU A 39 -12.90 7.94 -16.71
C LEU A 39 -12.75 6.41 -16.86
N SER A 40 -13.48 5.80 -17.80
CA SER A 40 -13.39 4.37 -18.09
C SER A 40 -12.00 3.97 -18.59
N LYS A 41 -11.45 4.74 -19.53
CA LYS A 41 -10.09 4.54 -20.03
C LYS A 41 -9.05 4.75 -18.94
N ALA A 42 -9.20 5.82 -18.16
CA ALA A 42 -8.30 6.14 -17.06
C ALA A 42 -8.28 5.05 -15.98
N TRP A 43 -9.43 4.48 -15.63
CA TRP A 43 -9.50 3.35 -14.70
C TRP A 43 -8.80 2.11 -15.27
N LYS A 44 -8.95 1.84 -16.57
CA LYS A 44 -8.22 0.74 -17.21
C LYS A 44 -6.71 0.97 -17.23
N THR A 45 -6.27 2.21 -17.39
CA THR A 45 -4.86 2.59 -17.25
C THR A 45 -4.37 2.39 -15.82
N LEU A 46 -5.18 2.75 -14.81
CA LEU A 46 -4.86 2.51 -13.41
C LEU A 46 -4.65 1.01 -13.13
N GLU A 47 -5.49 0.13 -13.68
CA GLU A 47 -5.31 -1.32 -13.52
C GLU A 47 -3.97 -1.85 -14.03
N ALA A 48 -3.21 -1.09 -14.83
CA ALA A 48 -1.85 -1.45 -15.23
C ALA A 48 -0.90 -1.59 -14.04
N ILE A 49 -1.18 -0.92 -12.91
CA ILE A 49 -0.38 -1.04 -11.68
C ILE A 49 -1.04 -1.91 -10.60
N ILE A 50 -2.11 -2.64 -10.93
CA ILE A 50 -2.70 -3.66 -10.05
C ILE A 50 -2.17 -5.04 -10.51
N PRO A 51 -1.37 -5.77 -9.72
CA PRO A 51 -0.66 -6.96 -10.19
C PRO A 51 -1.55 -8.01 -10.88
N GLY A 52 -2.69 -8.34 -10.27
CA GLY A 52 -3.65 -9.33 -10.80
C GLY A 52 -4.47 -8.88 -12.03
N TRP A 53 -4.39 -7.60 -12.41
CA TRP A 53 -5.18 -7.00 -13.50
C TRP A 53 -4.31 -6.31 -14.56
N SER A 54 -2.99 -6.31 -14.37
CA SER A 54 -2.05 -5.60 -15.22
C SER A 54 -1.82 -6.30 -16.55
N GLU A 55 -2.63 -5.94 -17.54
CA GLU A 55 -2.41 -6.31 -18.94
C GLU A 55 -1.11 -5.70 -19.50
N ALA A 56 -0.67 -4.56 -18.96
CA ALA A 56 0.54 -3.86 -19.41
C ALA A 56 1.81 -4.66 -19.10
N SER A 57 1.89 -5.28 -17.92
CA SER A 57 3.02 -6.14 -17.54
C SER A 57 2.88 -7.56 -18.09
N GLY A 58 1.65 -8.07 -18.18
CA GLY A 58 1.36 -9.48 -18.47
C GLY A 58 1.48 -10.41 -17.26
N LEU A 59 1.87 -9.90 -16.08
CA LEU A 59 2.03 -10.73 -14.87
C LEU A 59 0.76 -11.45 -14.47
N ASN A 60 -0.42 -10.87 -14.76
CA ASN A 60 -1.72 -11.48 -14.46
C ASN A 60 -1.96 -12.83 -15.17
N LYS A 61 -1.16 -13.17 -16.19
CA LYS A 61 -1.21 -14.44 -16.93
C LYS A 61 -0.03 -15.35 -16.62
N ASP A 62 1.09 -14.75 -16.20
CA ASP A 62 2.34 -15.46 -15.98
C ASP A 62 2.48 -15.97 -14.53
N TYR A 63 1.74 -15.39 -13.58
CA TYR A 63 1.80 -15.72 -12.15
C TYR A 63 0.41 -15.99 -11.56
N GLU A 64 0.36 -16.88 -10.56
CA GLU A 64 -0.88 -17.36 -9.92
C GLU A 64 -1.20 -16.54 -8.65
N PHE A 65 -1.50 -15.25 -8.80
CA PHE A 65 -1.75 -14.38 -7.63
C PHE A 65 -3.02 -14.75 -6.86
N ASP A 66 -3.97 -15.46 -7.47
CA ASP A 66 -5.16 -16.00 -6.79
C ASP A 66 -4.82 -17.05 -5.71
N THR A 67 -3.63 -17.68 -5.77
CA THR A 67 -3.16 -18.62 -4.75
C THR A 67 -3.02 -18.01 -3.36
N ILE A 68 -2.96 -16.68 -3.25
CA ILE A 68 -3.02 -16.00 -1.95
C ILE A 68 -4.31 -16.36 -1.18
N TRP A 69 -5.41 -16.62 -1.89
CA TRP A 69 -6.71 -16.99 -1.33
C TRP A 69 -6.83 -18.49 -1.03
N THR A 70 -5.89 -19.32 -1.49
CA THR A 70 -5.90 -20.76 -1.20
C THR A 70 -5.21 -21.08 0.13
N GLN A 71 -4.42 -20.13 0.65
CA GLN A 71 -3.69 -20.27 1.91
C GLN A 71 -4.64 -20.52 3.09
N SER A 72 -4.13 -21.18 4.13
CA SER A 72 -4.89 -21.37 5.38
C SER A 72 -4.91 -20.13 6.29
N ARG A 73 -3.94 -19.23 6.09
CA ARG A 73 -3.82 -17.90 6.70
C ARG A 73 -2.75 -17.12 5.95
N LEU A 74 -2.77 -15.79 6.06
CA LEU A 74 -1.61 -14.96 5.72
C LEU A 74 -0.84 -14.66 7.00
N LYS A 75 0.46 -14.95 7.00
CA LYS A 75 1.34 -14.66 8.12
C LYS A 75 2.67 -14.09 7.68
N ALA A 76 3.20 -13.12 8.42
CA ALA A 76 4.54 -12.58 8.20
C ALA A 76 5.46 -12.93 9.37
N ASP A 77 6.75 -13.10 9.07
CA ASP A 77 7.79 -13.18 10.09
C ASP A 77 8.13 -11.77 10.59
N ILE A 78 8.37 -11.65 11.90
CA ILE A 78 8.58 -10.35 12.54
C ILE A 78 10.05 -9.96 12.48
N ALA A 79 10.32 -8.84 11.80
CA ALA A 79 11.62 -8.19 11.76
C ALA A 79 11.55 -6.78 12.33
N ASN A 80 12.66 -6.35 12.91
CA ASN A 80 12.86 -4.95 13.25
C ASN A 80 12.89 -4.07 11.98
N GLU A 81 12.45 -2.82 12.09
CA GLU A 81 13.03 -1.75 11.26
C GLU A 81 14.29 -1.26 11.96
N GLU A 82 15.29 -0.80 11.22
CA GLU A 82 16.53 -0.25 11.78
C GLU A 82 16.72 1.20 11.33
N ASP A 83 17.38 2.02 12.15
CA ASP A 83 17.45 3.46 11.90
C ASP A 83 18.29 3.81 10.65
N LEU A 84 19.31 3.01 10.34
CA LEU A 84 20.27 3.27 9.25
C LEU A 84 20.25 2.14 8.20
N PRO A 85 20.42 2.45 6.91
CA PRO A 85 20.51 1.44 5.85
C PRO A 85 21.64 0.42 6.06
N SER A 86 22.74 0.84 6.70
CA SER A 86 23.89 -0.03 7.01
C SER A 86 23.58 -1.12 8.05
N SER A 87 22.44 -1.03 8.74
CA SER A 87 22.01 -2.01 9.74
C SER A 87 21.19 -3.15 9.14
N TYR A 88 20.90 -3.08 7.84
CA TYR A 88 20.18 -4.13 7.11
C TYR A 88 21.14 -5.16 6.51
N PRO A 89 20.72 -6.43 6.37
CA PRO A 89 19.37 -6.97 6.63
C PRO A 89 19.00 -6.98 8.12
N ALA A 90 17.77 -6.58 8.42
CA ALA A 90 17.33 -6.38 9.79
C ALA A 90 17.17 -7.70 10.57
N LYS A 91 17.28 -7.61 11.89
CA LYS A 91 17.18 -8.77 12.77
C LYS A 91 15.74 -9.29 12.83
N GLN A 92 15.56 -10.56 12.50
CA GLN A 92 14.34 -11.31 12.79
C GLN A 92 14.22 -11.54 14.30
N THR A 93 13.08 -11.16 14.90
CA THR A 93 12.84 -11.33 16.34
C THR A 93 12.15 -12.64 16.68
N GLY A 94 11.66 -13.35 15.67
CA GLY A 94 10.84 -14.55 15.82
C GLY A 94 9.38 -14.21 16.18
N GLY A 95 8.52 -15.22 16.04
CA GLY A 95 7.06 -15.06 16.13
C GLY A 95 6.41 -14.88 14.77
N GLU A 96 5.10 -15.10 14.72
CA GLU A 96 4.28 -14.95 13.51
C GLU A 96 3.32 -13.77 13.69
N ALA A 97 3.21 -12.92 12.68
CA ALA A 97 2.18 -11.91 12.58
C ALA A 97 1.05 -12.43 11.70
N VAL A 98 -0.14 -12.67 12.26
CA VAL A 98 -1.28 -13.29 11.54
C VAL A 98 -2.31 -12.24 11.17
N ASN A 99 -2.64 -12.12 9.88
CA ASN A 99 -3.64 -11.18 9.38
C ASN A 99 -5.05 -11.54 9.91
N PRO A 100 -5.70 -10.66 10.70
CA PRO A 100 -7.02 -10.93 11.25
C PRO A 100 -8.16 -10.84 10.23
N MET A 101 -7.94 -10.17 9.10
CA MET A 101 -8.96 -9.96 8.07
C MET A 101 -8.91 -10.98 6.93
N TYR A 102 -7.94 -11.90 6.93
CA TYR A 102 -7.73 -12.79 5.80
C TYR A 102 -8.98 -13.62 5.44
N GLU A 103 -9.61 -14.26 6.41
CA GLU A 103 -10.82 -15.06 6.15
C GLU A 103 -12.00 -14.21 5.68
N THR A 104 -12.12 -12.99 6.19
CA THR A 104 -13.14 -12.02 5.76
C THR A 104 -12.95 -11.63 4.30
N PHE A 105 -11.72 -11.33 3.89
CA PHE A 105 -11.41 -11.03 2.49
C PHE A 105 -11.51 -12.24 1.58
N LYS A 106 -11.02 -13.39 2.02
CA LYS A 106 -11.14 -14.66 1.27
C LYS A 106 -12.59 -15.01 1.00
N ALA A 107 -13.49 -14.80 1.97
CA ALA A 107 -14.93 -15.05 1.78
C ALA A 107 -15.54 -14.11 0.72
N ALA A 108 -15.10 -12.86 0.66
CA ALA A 108 -15.62 -11.86 -0.27
C ALA A 108 -14.99 -11.92 -1.66
N TYR A 109 -13.69 -12.22 -1.73
CA TYR A 109 -12.83 -12.02 -2.90
C TYR A 109 -12.02 -13.25 -3.28
N GLY A 110 -12.25 -14.44 -2.69
CA GLY A 110 -11.44 -15.64 -2.94
C GLY A 110 -11.49 -16.22 -4.36
N LYS A 111 -12.18 -15.56 -5.31
CA LYS A 111 -12.18 -15.86 -6.74
C LYS A 111 -11.41 -14.82 -7.57
N ASP A 112 -10.93 -13.76 -6.92
CA ASP A 112 -10.18 -12.70 -7.55
C ASP A 112 -8.72 -13.13 -7.77
N ASN A 113 -8.05 -12.50 -8.75
CA ASN A 113 -6.66 -12.75 -9.05
C ASN A 113 -5.72 -12.01 -8.07
N GLY A 114 -5.82 -12.35 -6.79
CA GLY A 114 -5.15 -11.66 -5.70
C GLY A 114 -5.86 -10.38 -5.24
N TYR A 115 -5.12 -9.50 -4.55
CA TYR A 115 -5.64 -8.20 -4.11
C TYR A 115 -5.82 -7.24 -5.30
N TYR A 116 -6.97 -6.55 -5.33
CA TYR A 116 -7.29 -5.40 -6.18
C TYR A 116 -6.77 -4.09 -5.57
N LEU A 117 -5.47 -4.07 -5.29
CA LEU A 117 -4.72 -2.92 -4.76
C LEU A 117 -3.62 -2.53 -5.74
N MET A 118 -3.33 -1.24 -5.83
CA MET A 118 -2.24 -0.76 -6.67
C MET A 118 -0.91 -1.09 -6.00
N HIS A 119 0.05 -1.62 -6.75
CA HIS A 119 1.43 -1.50 -6.34
C HIS A 119 1.87 -0.03 -6.50
N TRP A 120 2.76 0.47 -5.64
CA TRP A 120 3.08 1.89 -5.63
C TRP A 120 4.04 2.34 -6.74
N LEU A 121 4.91 1.47 -7.28
CA LEU A 121 5.96 1.86 -8.24
C LEU A 121 6.10 0.89 -9.41
N ALA A 122 6.30 1.41 -10.61
CA ALA A 122 6.62 0.61 -11.78
C ALA A 122 7.58 1.33 -12.73
N ASP A 123 8.42 0.56 -13.40
CA ASP A 123 9.27 0.99 -14.50
C ASP A 123 8.50 0.83 -15.81
N VAL A 124 8.12 1.95 -16.43
CA VAL A 124 7.23 1.93 -17.60
C VAL A 124 7.93 1.36 -18.84
N ASP A 125 9.20 1.72 -19.02
CA ASP A 125 9.97 1.42 -20.24
C ASP A 125 10.99 0.29 -20.03
N ASP A 126 11.02 -0.32 -18.85
CA ASP A 126 12.05 -1.27 -18.42
C ASP A 126 13.46 -0.67 -18.52
N TRP A 127 13.61 0.56 -18.03
CA TRP A 127 14.90 1.22 -17.92
C TRP A 127 15.89 0.43 -17.05
N TYR A 128 15.43 -0.22 -15.98
CA TYR A 128 16.24 -1.07 -15.13
C TYR A 128 16.59 -2.42 -15.78
N GLY A 129 15.83 -2.85 -16.80
CA GLY A 129 16.05 -4.10 -17.53
C GLY A 129 15.54 -5.35 -16.83
N PHE A 130 14.78 -5.21 -15.73
CA PHE A 130 14.21 -6.35 -15.00
C PHE A 130 13.13 -7.09 -15.81
N GLY A 131 12.44 -6.40 -16.71
CA GLY A 131 11.45 -6.92 -17.65
C GLY A 131 12.03 -7.63 -18.88
N GLY A 132 13.35 -7.85 -18.91
CA GLY A 132 14.06 -8.57 -19.97
C GLY A 132 14.63 -7.67 -21.09
N GLY A 133 14.46 -6.36 -20.97
CA GLY A 133 15.12 -5.36 -21.80
C GLY A 133 16.61 -5.20 -21.47
N THR A 134 17.29 -4.35 -22.25
CA THR A 134 18.67 -3.95 -21.93
C THR A 134 18.63 -2.75 -21.00
N ALA A 135 19.27 -2.84 -19.83
CA ALA A 135 19.33 -1.75 -18.86
C ALA A 135 19.82 -0.44 -19.52
N GLY A 136 19.11 0.66 -19.24
CA GLY A 136 19.32 1.99 -19.79
C GLY A 136 18.79 2.19 -21.21
N ALA A 137 18.28 1.16 -21.88
CA ALA A 137 17.82 1.26 -23.28
C ALA A 137 16.31 1.57 -23.41
N GLY A 138 15.50 1.31 -22.38
CA GLY A 138 14.05 1.55 -22.42
C GLY A 138 13.33 0.69 -23.47
N THR A 139 13.70 -0.59 -23.59
CA THR A 139 13.23 -1.47 -24.67
C THR A 139 12.45 -2.69 -24.18
N GLY A 140 12.17 -2.78 -22.88
CA GLY A 140 11.47 -3.91 -22.30
C GLY A 140 9.98 -3.65 -22.14
N LYS A 141 9.39 -4.24 -21.10
CA LYS A 141 7.96 -4.15 -20.79
C LYS A 141 7.74 -3.40 -19.48
N PHE A 142 6.52 -2.90 -19.29
CA PHE A 142 6.07 -2.36 -18.01
C PHE A 142 6.37 -3.36 -16.88
N THR A 143 7.19 -2.96 -15.92
CA THR A 143 7.75 -3.86 -14.90
C THR A 143 7.50 -3.31 -13.50
N PHE A 144 6.93 -4.16 -12.63
CA PHE A 144 6.75 -3.82 -11.23
C PHE A 144 8.08 -3.86 -10.49
N ILE A 145 8.45 -2.75 -9.87
CA ILE A 145 9.71 -2.58 -9.14
C ILE A 145 9.45 -1.94 -7.78
N ASN A 146 10.39 -2.07 -6.87
CA ASN A 146 10.35 -1.40 -5.58
C ASN A 146 11.76 -0.89 -5.22
N THR A 147 11.84 -0.01 -4.24
CA THR A 147 13.08 0.66 -3.84
C THR A 147 13.26 0.63 -2.32
N PHE A 148 12.46 1.39 -1.59
CA PHE A 148 12.57 1.57 -0.14
C PHE A 148 12.32 0.27 0.65
N GLN A 149 13.32 -0.18 1.41
CA GLN A 149 13.28 -1.39 2.25
C GLN A 149 14.13 -1.29 3.53
N ARG A 150 14.92 -0.22 3.72
CA ARG A 150 16.00 -0.16 4.72
C ARG A 150 15.92 1.04 5.69
N GLY A 151 14.70 1.34 6.14
CA GLY A 151 14.46 2.18 7.32
C GLY A 151 14.38 3.68 7.06
N GLU A 152 14.25 4.45 8.13
CA GLU A 152 13.86 5.88 8.04
C GLU A 152 14.92 6.79 7.41
N GLN A 153 16.20 6.37 7.45
CA GLN A 153 17.32 7.08 6.83
C GLN A 153 17.68 6.53 5.44
N GLU A 154 16.86 5.67 4.82
CA GLU A 154 17.06 5.33 3.41
C GLU A 154 16.37 6.37 2.53
N SER A 155 17.10 7.40 2.11
CA SER A 155 16.59 8.39 1.15
C SER A 155 16.44 7.77 -0.25
N CYS A 156 15.77 8.49 -1.16
CA CYS A 156 15.64 8.04 -2.56
C CYS A 156 16.98 7.90 -3.31
N PHE A 157 18.09 8.40 -2.74
CA PHE A 157 19.44 8.28 -3.31
C PHE A 157 20.19 7.05 -2.82
N GLU A 158 19.65 6.35 -1.83
CA GLU A 158 20.36 5.29 -1.11
C GLU A 158 19.77 3.91 -1.36
N THR A 159 18.64 3.83 -2.07
CA THR A 159 17.93 2.59 -2.39
C THR A 159 18.71 1.70 -3.35
N VAL A 160 18.30 0.44 -3.42
CA VAL A 160 18.68 -0.49 -4.50
C VAL A 160 17.39 -0.92 -5.20
N PRO A 161 17.06 -0.35 -6.37
CA PRO A 161 15.89 -0.75 -7.15
C PRO A 161 15.89 -2.24 -7.45
N HIS A 162 14.76 -2.89 -7.25
CA HIS A 162 14.61 -4.34 -7.38
C HIS A 162 13.22 -4.72 -7.91
N PRO A 163 13.09 -5.84 -8.64
CA PRO A 163 11.80 -6.27 -9.15
C PRO A 163 10.89 -6.80 -8.02
N CYS A 164 9.59 -6.58 -8.18
CA CYS A 164 8.60 -7.16 -7.28
C CYS A 164 8.59 -8.69 -7.35
N ILE A 165 8.82 -9.23 -8.56
CA ILE A 165 9.05 -10.66 -8.81
C ILE A 165 10.55 -10.95 -8.67
N GLU A 166 10.93 -11.72 -7.66
CA GLU A 166 12.30 -12.17 -7.42
C GLU A 166 12.42 -13.65 -7.84
N GLU A 167 13.10 -13.87 -8.96
CA GLU A 167 13.45 -15.21 -9.49
C GLU A 167 14.94 -15.52 -9.31
N LEU A 168 15.64 -14.76 -8.44
CA LEU A 168 17.08 -14.86 -8.17
C LEU A 168 17.96 -14.62 -9.41
N LYS A 169 17.43 -13.89 -10.40
CA LYS A 169 18.12 -13.57 -11.67
C LYS A 169 19.15 -12.46 -11.55
N TYR A 170 18.94 -11.53 -10.60
CA TYR A 170 19.73 -10.31 -10.46
C TYR A 170 20.39 -10.25 -9.08
N GLY A 171 21.39 -9.37 -8.93
CA GLY A 171 22.09 -9.20 -7.66
C GLY A 171 23.00 -10.37 -7.29
N ASN A 172 22.89 -10.84 -6.04
CA ASN A 172 23.71 -11.94 -5.53
C ASN A 172 23.20 -13.28 -6.09
N LYS A 173 24.13 -14.18 -6.46
CA LYS A 173 23.77 -15.49 -7.06
C LYS A 173 23.03 -16.45 -6.12
N GLU A 174 23.17 -16.28 -4.81
CA GLU A 174 22.58 -17.17 -3.80
C GLU A 174 21.29 -16.59 -3.21
N THR A 175 21.19 -15.25 -3.12
CA THR A 175 20.10 -14.57 -2.40
C THR A 175 19.33 -13.58 -3.27
N GLY A 176 19.60 -13.53 -4.58
CA GLY A 176 19.04 -12.54 -5.47
C GLY A 176 19.43 -11.11 -5.09
N ILE A 177 18.68 -10.14 -5.61
CA ILE A 177 18.88 -8.73 -5.30
C ILE A 177 18.24 -8.37 -3.96
N LYS A 178 17.15 -9.07 -3.57
CA LYS A 178 16.46 -8.84 -2.29
C LYS A 178 17.28 -9.27 -1.06
N GLY A 179 18.36 -10.04 -1.23
CA GLY A 179 19.25 -10.43 -0.12
C GLY A 179 19.85 -9.27 0.66
N ILE A 180 19.95 -8.07 0.07
CA ILE A 180 20.46 -6.88 0.76
C ILE A 180 19.56 -6.43 1.93
N PHE A 181 18.27 -6.76 1.92
CA PHE A 181 17.32 -6.43 3.00
C PHE A 181 16.66 -7.64 3.64
N ASN A 182 16.50 -8.76 2.91
CA ASN A 182 15.96 -10.01 3.46
C ASN A 182 17.02 -10.91 4.11
N GLY A 183 18.31 -10.71 3.81
CA GLY A 183 19.40 -11.54 4.30
C GLY A 183 19.57 -12.84 3.52
N SER A 184 19.93 -13.92 4.21
CA SER A 184 20.19 -15.24 3.61
C SER A 184 18.90 -16.01 3.33
N ASN A 185 18.96 -16.99 2.42
CA ASN A 185 17.85 -17.90 2.09
C ASN A 185 16.63 -17.19 1.48
N VAL A 186 16.84 -16.21 0.61
CA VAL A 186 15.76 -15.56 -0.14
C VAL A 186 15.16 -16.58 -1.11
N PRO A 187 13.89 -16.98 -0.95
CA PRO A 187 13.21 -17.82 -1.92
C PRO A 187 12.76 -17.01 -3.13
N GLU A 188 12.53 -17.70 -4.26
CA GLU A 188 11.77 -17.14 -5.37
C GLU A 188 10.38 -16.71 -4.90
N GLN A 189 10.04 -15.43 -5.09
CA GLN A 189 8.88 -14.84 -4.46
C GLN A 189 8.37 -13.61 -5.20
N TYR A 190 7.09 -13.28 -5.00
CA TYR A 190 6.55 -11.96 -5.31
C TYR A 190 6.33 -11.15 -4.03
N ALA A 191 6.48 -9.84 -4.12
CA ALA A 191 6.09 -8.92 -3.06
C ALA A 191 5.66 -7.58 -3.67
N PHE A 192 4.53 -7.06 -3.22
CA PHE A 192 3.98 -5.77 -3.62
C PHE A 192 3.62 -4.95 -2.38
N THR A 193 3.60 -3.64 -2.55
CA THR A 193 3.29 -2.65 -1.50
C THR A 193 2.38 -1.60 -2.10
N ASN A 194 1.25 -1.29 -1.47
CA ASN A 194 0.40 -0.18 -1.90
C ASN A 194 0.81 1.14 -1.25
N ALA A 195 0.27 2.23 -1.77
CA ALA A 195 0.38 3.56 -1.18
C ALA A 195 -1.05 4.11 -1.02
N PRO A 196 -1.70 3.89 0.14
CA PRO A 196 -3.16 4.04 0.27
C PRO A 196 -3.70 5.44 0.02
N ASP A 197 -2.85 6.47 0.06
CA ASP A 197 -3.22 7.83 -0.36
C ASP A 197 -3.64 7.86 -1.84
N ALA A 198 -3.01 7.03 -2.69
CA ALA A 198 -3.32 6.91 -4.10
C ALA A 198 -4.63 6.16 -4.36
N GLU A 199 -4.87 5.05 -3.67
CA GLU A 199 -6.17 4.37 -3.70
C GLU A 199 -7.30 5.30 -3.27
N ASP A 200 -7.14 5.97 -2.13
CA ASP A 200 -8.13 6.91 -1.62
C ASP A 200 -8.36 8.08 -2.59
N ARG A 201 -7.31 8.58 -3.25
CA ARG A 201 -7.44 9.62 -4.30
C ARG A 201 -8.24 9.13 -5.51
N ALA A 202 -8.02 7.89 -5.95
CA ALA A 202 -8.80 7.28 -7.03
C ALA A 202 -10.27 7.09 -6.63
N ILE A 203 -10.53 6.65 -5.40
CA ILE A 203 -11.89 6.50 -4.84
C ILE A 203 -12.59 7.86 -4.73
N GLN A 204 -11.88 8.88 -4.24
CA GLN A 204 -12.36 10.26 -4.18
C GLN A 204 -12.75 10.78 -5.58
N ALA A 205 -11.97 10.48 -6.61
CA ALA A 205 -12.26 10.87 -7.98
C ALA A 205 -13.56 10.21 -8.51
N VAL A 206 -13.77 8.92 -8.23
CA VAL A 206 -15.00 8.20 -8.59
C VAL A 206 -16.20 8.75 -7.82
N TYR A 207 -16.04 9.04 -6.52
CA TYR A 207 -17.06 9.70 -5.72
C TYR A 207 -17.43 11.07 -6.29
N PHE A 208 -16.44 11.88 -6.69
CA PHE A 208 -16.66 13.16 -7.34
C PHE A 208 -17.45 12.99 -8.64
N ALA A 209 -17.07 12.05 -9.50
CA ALA A 209 -17.79 11.77 -10.75
C ALA A 209 -19.26 11.39 -10.48
N ASN A 210 -19.52 10.48 -9.53
CA ASN A 210 -20.87 10.08 -9.13
C ASN A 210 -21.70 11.26 -8.62
N ARG A 211 -21.11 12.09 -7.74
CA ARG A 211 -21.78 13.27 -7.15
C ARG A 211 -22.28 14.25 -8.21
N TYR A 212 -21.58 14.36 -9.33
CA TYR A 212 -21.95 15.23 -10.45
C TYR A 212 -22.69 14.50 -11.59
N GLY A 213 -23.15 13.27 -11.36
CA GLY A 213 -24.02 12.55 -12.28
C GLY A 213 -23.33 11.98 -13.52
N VAL A 214 -22.01 11.84 -13.49
CA VAL A 214 -21.28 11.02 -14.47
C VAL A 214 -21.67 9.56 -14.27
N ASN A 215 -21.90 8.84 -15.37
CA ASN A 215 -22.19 7.41 -15.29
C ASN A 215 -20.87 6.64 -15.17
N THR A 216 -20.56 6.20 -13.96
CA THR A 216 -19.34 5.44 -13.66
C THR A 216 -19.48 3.93 -13.89
N GLY A 217 -20.68 3.41 -14.17
CA GLY A 217 -20.89 1.98 -14.41
C GLY A 217 -20.28 1.10 -13.30
N ASP A 218 -19.53 0.07 -13.73
CA ASP A 218 -18.86 -0.89 -12.84
C ASP A 218 -17.67 -0.29 -12.08
N ILE A 219 -17.16 0.87 -12.50
CA ILE A 219 -16.02 1.55 -11.84
C ILE A 219 -16.35 1.92 -10.40
N SER A 220 -17.62 2.29 -10.12
CA SER A 220 -18.04 2.50 -8.73
C SER A 220 -17.83 1.26 -7.86
N ALA A 221 -18.21 0.08 -8.38
CA ALA A 221 -18.04 -1.17 -7.64
C ALA A 221 -16.56 -1.55 -7.50
N LEU A 222 -15.73 -1.27 -8.52
CA LEU A 222 -14.27 -1.47 -8.45
C LEU A 222 -13.61 -0.54 -7.44
N ALA A 223 -14.02 0.73 -7.38
CA ALA A 223 -13.58 1.67 -6.34
C ALA A 223 -14.01 1.21 -4.94
N GLY A 224 -15.22 0.67 -4.81
CA GLY A 224 -15.69 0.03 -3.59
C GLY A 224 -14.82 -1.17 -3.18
N LYS A 225 -14.51 -2.08 -4.12
CA LYS A 225 -13.62 -3.23 -3.89
C LYS A 225 -12.24 -2.79 -3.43
N MET A 226 -11.65 -1.80 -4.11
CA MET A 226 -10.36 -1.21 -3.75
C MET A 226 -10.38 -0.67 -2.32
N GLY A 227 -11.38 0.14 -1.98
CA GLY A 227 -11.55 0.64 -0.62
C GLY A 227 -11.73 -0.48 0.41
N ASP A 228 -12.54 -1.50 0.12
CA ASP A 228 -12.71 -2.62 1.05
C ASP A 228 -11.36 -3.26 1.42
N GLN A 229 -10.50 -3.47 0.42
CA GLN A 229 -9.18 -4.06 0.62
C GLN A 229 -8.16 -3.08 1.24
N CYS A 230 -8.32 -1.77 1.08
CA CYS A 230 -7.56 -0.74 1.82
C CYS A 230 -7.85 -0.74 3.33
N ARG A 231 -8.84 -1.51 3.82
CA ARG A 231 -8.96 -1.73 5.28
C ARG A 231 -7.75 -2.44 5.87
N ASN A 232 -6.92 -3.14 5.08
CA ASN A 232 -5.64 -3.66 5.56
C ASN A 232 -4.70 -2.54 6.03
N ASP A 233 -4.77 -1.35 5.43
CA ASP A 233 -3.96 -0.18 5.81
C ASP A 233 -4.36 0.41 7.18
N MET A 234 -5.47 -0.07 7.76
CA MET A 234 -5.96 0.32 9.08
C MET A 234 -5.36 -0.50 10.23
N PHE A 235 -4.42 -1.40 9.95
CA PHE A 235 -3.83 -2.31 10.94
C PHE A 235 -2.35 -2.05 11.17
N ASP A 236 -1.93 -2.25 12.43
CA ASP A 236 -0.52 -2.32 12.80
C ASP A 236 0.26 -3.31 11.91
N LYS A 237 1.54 -3.00 11.63
CA LYS A 237 2.41 -3.77 10.72
C LYS A 237 2.38 -5.28 11.00
N TYR A 238 2.46 -5.65 12.27
CA TYR A 238 2.48 -7.06 12.69
C TYR A 238 1.24 -7.42 13.51
N TYR A 239 0.15 -6.68 13.33
CA TYR A 239 -1.12 -6.87 14.01
C TYR A 239 -0.96 -6.87 15.53
N LYS A 240 -0.04 -6.05 16.07
CA LYS A 240 0.15 -5.87 17.50
C LYS A 240 -0.95 -4.98 18.06
N LYS A 241 -1.27 -5.21 19.33
CA LYS A 241 -2.16 -4.32 20.09
C LYS A 241 -1.72 -2.87 19.98
N ILE A 242 -2.67 -1.96 19.82
CA ILE A 242 -2.37 -0.54 19.87
C ILE A 242 -1.85 -0.16 21.28
N GLY A 243 -0.71 0.54 21.33
CA GLY A 243 -0.03 0.97 22.56
C GLY A 243 0.88 -0.10 23.20
N CYS A 244 1.18 -1.22 22.53
CA CYS A 244 1.84 -2.37 23.17
C CYS A 244 3.22 -2.07 23.77
N GLN A 245 4.02 -1.20 23.14
CA GLN A 245 5.37 -0.83 23.60
C GLN A 245 6.30 -2.02 23.89
N THR A 246 6.07 -3.12 23.18
CA THR A 246 6.95 -4.28 23.17
C THR A 246 6.74 -5.08 21.90
N ILE A 247 7.84 -5.56 21.33
CA ILE A 247 7.78 -6.47 20.17
C ILE A 247 7.35 -7.88 20.59
N SER A 248 7.52 -8.22 21.87
CA SER A 248 7.10 -9.51 22.43
C SER A 248 5.59 -9.61 22.53
N GLY A 249 5.03 -10.78 22.21
CA GLY A 249 3.60 -11.05 22.23
C GLY A 249 3.08 -11.47 20.85
N ASP A 250 1.94 -12.12 20.81
CA ASP A 250 1.33 -12.57 19.56
C ASP A 250 0.55 -11.42 18.89
N SER A 251 0.06 -11.64 17.67
CA SER A 251 -0.93 -10.75 17.05
C SER A 251 -2.19 -10.64 17.92
N ASP A 252 -2.77 -9.45 18.02
CA ASP A 252 -3.94 -9.15 18.86
C ASP A 252 -5.23 -9.01 18.05
N GLY A 253 -5.30 -9.69 16.92
CA GLY A 253 -6.49 -9.76 16.07
C GLY A 253 -7.01 -8.37 15.68
N MET A 254 -8.33 -8.18 15.77
CA MET A 254 -8.99 -6.89 15.49
C MET A 254 -8.58 -5.75 16.43
N SER A 255 -7.98 -6.03 17.60
CA SER A 255 -7.50 -4.99 18.53
C SER A 255 -6.26 -4.25 18.01
N SER A 256 -5.70 -4.68 16.87
CA SER A 256 -4.59 -4.04 16.19
C SER A 256 -5.00 -3.03 15.12
N GLN A 257 -6.31 -2.81 14.94
CA GLN A 257 -6.85 -1.86 13.97
C GLN A 257 -6.84 -0.43 14.55
N HIS A 258 -6.02 0.45 13.99
CA HIS A 258 -5.95 1.88 14.35
C HIS A 258 -6.89 2.76 13.52
N PHE A 259 -7.55 2.25 12.47
CA PHE A 259 -8.54 2.97 11.66
C PHE A 259 -8.03 4.23 10.93
N LEU A 260 -6.72 4.36 10.76
CA LEU A 260 -6.09 5.40 9.94
C LEU A 260 -5.59 4.76 8.65
N MET A 261 -5.39 5.55 7.59
CA MET A 261 -4.60 5.08 6.44
C MET A 261 -3.13 5.16 6.83
N ALA A 262 -2.51 4.00 7.10
CA ALA A 262 -1.07 3.93 7.36
C ALA A 262 -0.26 4.14 6.08
N TRP A 263 1.07 4.13 6.19
CA TRP A 263 1.96 4.38 5.04
C TRP A 263 1.84 3.34 3.92
N TYR A 264 1.50 2.10 4.27
CA TYR A 264 1.32 0.99 3.34
C TYR A 264 0.61 -0.20 3.98
N THR A 265 0.16 -1.10 3.12
CA THR A 265 0.06 -2.53 3.32
C THR A 265 1.02 -3.18 2.33
N SER A 266 1.62 -4.30 2.70
CA SER A 266 2.42 -5.08 1.78
C SER A 266 2.03 -6.55 1.86
N TRP A 267 2.03 -7.22 0.72
CA TRP A 267 1.71 -8.63 0.60
C TRP A 267 2.68 -9.31 -0.36
N GLY A 268 2.87 -10.61 -0.16
CA GLY A 268 3.77 -11.41 -0.99
C GLY A 268 3.56 -12.89 -0.80
N GLY A 269 4.24 -13.69 -1.61
CA GLY A 269 4.13 -15.14 -1.56
C GLY A 269 5.22 -15.84 -2.35
N ALA A 270 5.33 -17.14 -2.12
CA ALA A 270 6.24 -18.00 -2.87
C ALA A 270 5.83 -18.05 -4.35
N LEU A 271 6.83 -18.22 -5.20
CA LEU A 271 6.64 -18.65 -6.59
C LEU A 271 6.84 -20.17 -6.68
N ASP A 272 7.25 -20.65 -7.84
CA ASP A 272 7.96 -21.92 -7.98
C ASP A 272 9.37 -21.77 -7.41
N THR A 273 9.63 -22.40 -6.28
CA THR A 273 10.85 -22.21 -5.51
C THR A 273 11.89 -23.30 -5.77
N ASN A 274 13.16 -22.98 -5.60
CA ASN A 274 14.27 -23.94 -5.76
C ASN A 274 14.19 -25.16 -4.81
N TYR A 275 13.49 -25.04 -3.69
CA TYR A 275 13.25 -26.14 -2.75
C TYR A 275 12.05 -27.02 -3.13
N GLY A 276 11.37 -26.72 -4.24
CA GLY A 276 10.26 -27.51 -4.78
C GLY A 276 8.88 -27.11 -4.26
N GLY A 277 8.75 -25.98 -3.56
CA GLY A 277 7.46 -25.38 -3.23
C GLY A 277 6.84 -24.70 -4.45
N HIS A 278 5.51 -24.72 -4.53
CA HIS A 278 4.72 -24.08 -5.58
C HIS A 278 3.63 -23.24 -4.90
N TYR A 279 3.84 -21.92 -4.83
CA TYR A 279 2.93 -20.97 -4.18
C TYR A 279 2.45 -21.44 -2.78
N ASP A 280 3.35 -22.05 -2.02
CA ASP A 280 3.04 -22.83 -0.82
C ASP A 280 2.99 -21.99 0.48
N TRP A 281 3.31 -20.71 0.37
CA TRP A 281 3.11 -19.72 1.43
C TRP A 281 2.80 -18.33 0.86
N ALA A 282 2.09 -17.52 1.65
CA ALA A 282 1.94 -16.10 1.43
C ALA A 282 1.86 -15.34 2.76
N TRP A 283 2.16 -14.04 2.71
CA TRP A 283 2.24 -13.15 3.85
C TRP A 283 1.57 -11.80 3.53
N GLN A 284 1.15 -11.11 4.60
CA GLN A 284 0.72 -9.72 4.53
C GLN A 284 1.08 -9.01 5.84
N ILE A 285 1.53 -7.77 5.74
CA ILE A 285 1.71 -6.82 6.84
C ILE A 285 0.84 -5.59 6.61
N GLY A 286 0.31 -5.01 7.68
CA GLY A 286 -0.21 -3.64 7.66
C GLY A 286 0.93 -2.62 7.75
N CYS A 287 0.70 -1.50 8.44
CA CYS A 287 1.76 -0.57 8.80
C CYS A 287 1.46 0.16 10.11
N SER A 288 2.45 0.23 11.00
CA SER A 288 2.30 0.86 12.31
C SER A 288 2.40 2.39 12.26
N HIS A 289 2.76 2.97 11.11
CA HIS A 289 3.07 4.39 10.96
C HIS A 289 1.98 5.09 10.15
N SER A 290 1.37 6.13 10.70
CA SER A 290 0.34 6.93 10.03
C SER A 290 0.75 8.38 9.93
N HIS A 291 0.62 8.94 8.73
CA HIS A 291 0.96 10.33 8.42
C HIS A 291 -0.30 11.12 8.07
N GLN A 292 -0.40 12.39 8.47
CA GLN A 292 -1.60 13.21 8.24
C GLN A 292 -1.98 13.32 6.75
N PHE A 293 -1.02 13.52 5.83
CA PHE A 293 -1.34 13.70 4.41
C PHE A 293 -1.86 12.43 3.72
N TYR A 294 -1.66 11.25 4.30
CA TYR A 294 -2.25 10.00 3.78
C TYR A 294 -3.74 9.89 4.12
N GLN A 295 -4.25 10.68 5.07
CA GLN A 295 -5.64 10.59 5.49
C GLN A 295 -6.57 11.27 4.48
N ASN A 296 -7.59 10.54 4.00
CA ASN A 296 -8.60 11.07 3.10
C ASN A 296 -10.04 10.91 3.65
N PRO A 297 -10.52 11.87 4.47
CA PRO A 297 -11.89 11.87 4.97
C PRO A 297 -12.95 11.89 3.85
N LEU A 298 -12.61 12.40 2.66
CA LEU A 298 -13.54 12.47 1.54
C LEU A 298 -13.70 11.11 0.85
N ALA A 299 -12.62 10.33 0.70
CA ALA A 299 -12.69 8.96 0.22
C ALA A 299 -13.49 8.08 1.19
N ALA A 300 -13.18 8.16 2.49
CA ALA A 300 -13.95 7.45 3.54
C ALA A 300 -15.45 7.84 3.50
N TYR A 301 -15.76 9.13 3.36
CA TYR A 301 -17.14 9.59 3.18
C TYR A 301 -17.79 8.99 1.92
N GLY A 302 -17.09 8.97 0.79
CA GLY A 302 -17.56 8.37 -0.46
C GLY A 302 -17.89 6.88 -0.30
N LEU A 303 -17.00 6.11 0.32
CA LEU A 303 -17.18 4.69 0.60
C LEU A 303 -18.40 4.41 1.49
N ILE A 304 -18.68 5.27 2.47
CA ILE A 304 -19.84 5.11 3.37
C ILE A 304 -21.16 5.48 2.67
N TYR A 305 -21.18 6.61 1.94
CA TYR A 305 -22.44 7.28 1.59
C TYR A 305 -22.78 7.27 0.10
N ASP A 306 -21.85 6.97 -0.79
CA ASP A 306 -22.17 6.71 -2.19
C ASP A 306 -22.64 5.27 -2.34
N SER A 307 -23.93 5.07 -2.62
CA SER A 307 -24.52 3.72 -2.66
C SER A 307 -23.93 2.82 -3.74
N LYS A 308 -23.36 3.37 -4.83
CA LYS A 308 -22.74 2.57 -5.89
C LYS A 308 -21.34 2.12 -5.49
N ILE A 309 -20.58 2.99 -4.84
CA ILE A 309 -19.26 2.65 -4.30
C ILE A 309 -19.42 1.68 -3.14
N ASN A 310 -20.31 1.98 -2.19
CA ASN A 310 -20.58 1.15 -1.03
C ASN A 310 -20.96 -0.29 -1.39
N ALA A 311 -21.75 -0.47 -2.46
CA ALA A 311 -22.13 -1.79 -2.95
C ALA A 311 -20.95 -2.65 -3.45
N GLY A 312 -19.80 -2.05 -3.76
CA GLY A 312 -18.56 -2.75 -4.12
C GLY A 312 -17.76 -3.28 -2.92
N MET A 313 -18.04 -2.77 -1.71
CA MET A 313 -17.45 -3.28 -0.47
C MET A 313 -18.22 -4.51 0.01
N THR A 314 -17.80 -5.69 -0.43
CA THR A 314 -18.52 -6.95 -0.22
C THR A 314 -18.03 -7.74 0.98
N ALA A 315 -16.89 -7.38 1.57
CA ALA A 315 -16.39 -8.02 2.77
C ALA A 315 -17.10 -7.49 4.03
N GLU A 316 -17.28 -8.37 5.02
CA GLU A 316 -18.03 -8.05 6.22
C GLU A 316 -17.38 -6.89 7.01
N GLY A 317 -18.22 -6.03 7.60
CA GLY A 317 -17.80 -4.93 8.46
C GLY A 317 -17.32 -3.66 7.75
N ALA A 318 -17.16 -3.66 6.42
CA ALA A 318 -16.48 -2.57 5.70
C ALA A 318 -17.08 -1.18 5.96
N THR A 319 -18.40 -1.05 5.94
CA THR A 319 -19.08 0.23 6.18
C THR A 319 -18.86 0.74 7.61
N ASP A 320 -18.81 -0.14 8.61
CA ASP A 320 -18.63 0.27 10.00
C ASP A 320 -17.17 0.64 10.29
N ASP A 321 -16.22 -0.09 9.69
CA ASP A 321 -14.80 0.26 9.72
C ASP A 321 -14.57 1.63 9.11
N TYR A 322 -15.18 1.93 7.95
CA TYR A 322 -15.03 3.25 7.33
C TYR A 322 -15.72 4.37 8.11
N LYS A 323 -16.87 4.13 8.76
CA LYS A 323 -17.44 5.12 9.71
C LYS A 323 -16.46 5.42 10.83
N LYS A 324 -15.78 4.39 11.36
CA LYS A 324 -14.77 4.56 12.41
C LYS A 324 -13.53 5.25 11.88
N SER A 325 -13.09 4.93 10.68
CA SER A 325 -11.95 5.57 10.03
C SER A 325 -12.21 7.04 9.74
N LEU A 326 -13.36 7.39 9.15
CA LEU A 326 -13.75 8.79 8.93
C LEU A 326 -13.70 9.60 10.24
N GLN A 327 -14.26 9.07 11.32
CA GLN A 327 -14.18 9.70 12.63
C GLN A 327 -12.71 9.86 13.07
N ARG A 328 -11.93 8.78 13.01
CA ARG A 328 -10.54 8.73 13.49
C ARG A 328 -9.61 9.67 12.72
N GLN A 329 -9.78 9.76 11.40
CA GLN A 329 -9.01 10.67 10.54
C GLN A 329 -9.28 12.14 10.89
N ILE A 330 -10.55 12.52 11.10
CA ILE A 330 -10.91 13.89 11.51
C ILE A 330 -10.38 14.22 12.92
N GLU A 331 -10.38 13.26 13.83
CA GLU A 331 -9.76 13.40 15.15
C GLU A 331 -8.24 13.57 15.05
N MET A 332 -7.57 12.84 14.14
CA MET A 332 -6.13 12.95 13.90
C MET A 332 -5.74 14.34 13.39
N TYR A 333 -6.47 14.88 12.40
CA TYR A 333 -6.22 16.24 11.91
C TYR A 333 -6.35 17.28 13.03
N GLN A 334 -7.40 17.20 13.86
CA GLN A 334 -7.56 18.10 15.00
C GLN A 334 -6.45 17.97 16.03
N TRP A 335 -5.99 16.75 16.30
CA TRP A 335 -4.90 16.49 17.23
C TRP A 335 -3.55 17.03 16.73
N LEU A 336 -3.29 16.95 15.43
CA LEU A 336 -2.03 17.38 14.81
C LEU A 336 -1.98 18.85 14.44
N GLN A 337 -3.08 19.59 14.60
CA GLN A 337 -3.11 21.01 14.26
C GLN A 337 -2.20 21.81 15.18
N SER A 338 -1.16 22.42 14.62
CA SER A 338 -0.27 23.32 15.36
C SER A 338 -0.98 24.61 15.76
N VAL A 339 -0.39 25.33 16.71
CA VAL A 339 -0.89 26.65 17.15
C VAL A 339 -0.96 27.68 16.03
N ASP A 340 -0.14 27.51 14.98
CA ASP A 340 -0.08 28.41 13.83
C ASP A 340 -1.00 27.97 12.68
N GLY A 341 -1.62 26.79 12.77
CA GLY A 341 -2.58 26.27 11.80
C GLY A 341 -2.13 25.04 10.99
N PRO A 342 -0.86 24.92 10.51
CA PRO A 342 -0.39 23.73 9.81
C PRO A 342 -0.49 22.44 10.64
N PHE A 343 -0.62 21.30 9.97
CA PHE A 343 -0.66 20.00 10.63
C PHE A 343 0.74 19.41 10.80
N ALA A 344 1.02 18.85 11.98
CA ALA A 344 2.23 18.08 12.26
C ALA A 344 2.18 16.67 11.62
N GLY A 345 3.30 15.93 11.65
CA GLY A 345 3.47 14.69 10.90
C GLY A 345 2.43 13.60 11.18
N GLY A 346 2.48 12.95 12.35
CA GLY A 346 1.56 11.86 12.63
C GLY A 346 1.84 11.08 13.91
N CYS A 347 1.56 9.78 13.87
CA CYS A 347 1.75 8.88 14.99
C CYS A 347 2.25 7.49 14.54
N THR A 348 2.78 6.73 15.49
CA THR A 348 3.15 5.33 15.29
C THR A 348 2.74 4.44 16.46
N ASN A 349 2.33 3.21 16.16
CA ASN A 349 2.19 2.15 17.14
C ASN A 349 3.53 1.46 17.46
N SER A 350 4.49 1.51 16.52
CA SER A 350 5.80 0.86 16.62
C SER A 350 6.90 1.93 16.67
N TYR A 351 7.21 2.40 17.88
CA TYR A 351 8.26 3.40 18.05
C TYR A 351 9.60 2.86 17.53
N ARG A 352 10.23 3.63 16.63
CA ARG A 352 11.43 3.27 15.86
C ARG A 352 11.30 1.97 15.05
N GLY A 353 10.06 1.56 14.76
CA GLY A 353 9.75 0.33 14.02
C GLY A 353 10.17 -0.96 14.72
N ARG A 354 10.33 -0.91 16.06
CA ARG A 354 10.73 -2.05 16.90
C ARG A 354 9.90 -2.15 18.19
N TYR A 355 8.74 -1.47 18.22
CA TYR A 355 7.83 -1.41 19.38
C TYR A 355 8.55 -1.07 20.69
N GLU A 356 9.53 -0.16 20.64
CA GLU A 356 10.24 0.28 21.83
C GLU A 356 9.29 1.04 22.78
N LYS A 357 9.64 1.12 24.06
CA LYS A 357 8.91 1.95 25.03
C LYS A 357 8.89 3.40 24.52
N TYR A 358 7.72 4.04 24.59
CA TYR A 358 7.58 5.43 24.20
C TYR A 358 8.38 6.34 25.13
N PRO A 359 8.98 7.44 24.62
CA PRO A 359 9.66 8.40 25.48
C PRO A 359 8.69 9.01 26.49
N ASP A 360 9.14 9.16 27.74
CA ASP A 360 8.29 9.67 28.81
C ASP A 360 7.79 11.09 28.48
N GLY A 361 6.48 11.30 28.59
CA GLY A 361 5.83 12.60 28.33
C GLY A 361 5.51 12.90 26.86
N TYR A 362 5.80 12.00 25.92
CA TYR A 362 5.38 12.19 24.53
C TYR A 362 3.85 12.05 24.41
N PRO A 363 3.19 12.90 23.60
CA PRO A 363 1.74 12.84 23.43
C PRO A 363 1.33 11.60 22.64
N THR A 364 0.17 11.07 22.96
CA THR A 364 -0.42 9.91 22.27
C THR A 364 -1.76 10.25 21.64
N PHE A 365 -2.08 9.54 20.57
CA PHE A 365 -3.36 9.53 19.89
C PHE A 365 -3.89 8.11 19.84
N TYR A 366 -4.94 7.81 20.61
CA TYR A 366 -5.42 6.44 20.80
C TYR A 366 -4.28 5.47 21.12
N ASP A 367 -3.44 5.83 22.09
CA ASP A 367 -2.26 5.08 22.54
C ASP A 367 -1.11 4.94 21.54
N MET A 368 -1.20 5.46 20.32
CA MET A 368 -0.07 5.58 19.39
C MET A 368 0.73 6.85 19.69
N VAL A 369 2.06 6.77 19.71
CA VAL A 369 2.92 7.91 20.05
C VAL A 369 3.10 8.87 18.88
N TYR A 370 3.11 10.17 19.16
CA TYR A 370 3.43 11.21 18.18
C TYR A 370 4.81 11.05 17.55
N VAL A 371 4.89 11.30 16.24
CA VAL A 371 6.14 11.36 15.48
C VAL A 371 6.10 12.59 14.56
N PRO A 372 7.12 13.47 14.58
CA PRO A 372 7.17 14.65 13.71
C PRO A 372 7.39 14.27 12.24
N HIS A 373 8.11 13.18 11.98
CA HIS A 373 8.40 12.65 10.65
C HIS A 373 8.09 11.15 10.62
N PRO A 374 6.82 10.75 10.43
CA PRO A 374 6.48 9.35 10.23
C PRO A 374 7.25 8.77 9.03
N VAL A 375 7.76 7.55 9.18
CA VAL A 375 8.43 6.73 8.16
C VAL A 375 9.81 7.22 7.69
N TYR A 376 9.92 8.43 7.12
CA TYR A 376 11.17 8.91 6.54
C TYR A 376 11.74 10.13 7.27
N ALA A 377 13.05 10.13 7.44
CA ALA A 377 13.83 11.15 8.14
C ALA A 377 14.93 11.78 7.28
N ASP A 378 15.16 11.30 6.05
CA ASP A 378 16.08 11.92 5.07
C ASP A 378 15.44 12.14 3.68
N PRO A 379 14.82 13.33 3.44
CA PRO A 379 14.50 14.34 4.43
C PRO A 379 13.32 13.89 5.32
N GLY A 380 13.11 14.59 6.45
CA GLY A 380 11.93 14.40 7.29
C GLY A 380 10.63 14.53 6.49
N SER A 381 9.78 13.49 6.54
CA SER A 381 8.56 13.37 5.71
C SER A 381 7.62 14.58 5.80
N ASN A 382 7.47 15.18 6.98
CA ASN A 382 6.63 16.36 7.20
C ASN A 382 7.38 17.71 7.04
N HIS A 383 8.56 17.75 6.41
CA HIS A 383 9.18 19.01 5.98
C HIS A 383 8.64 19.49 4.62
N TRP A 384 7.95 18.62 3.88
CA TRP A 384 7.33 18.97 2.63
C TRP A 384 5.97 19.65 2.87
N ILE A 385 5.74 20.79 2.22
CA ILE A 385 4.50 21.59 2.37
C ILE A 385 3.34 21.02 1.54
N GLY A 386 3.64 20.18 0.55
CA GLY A 386 2.70 19.72 -0.48
C GLY A 386 1.59 18.80 0.00
#